data_AF-A0AAV0NBK8-F1
#
_entry.id   AF-A0AAV0NBK8-F1
#
_cell.length_a   1.000
_cell.length_b   1.000
_cell.length_c   1.000
_cell.angle_alpha   90.00
_cell.angle_beta   90.00
_cell.angle_gamma   90.00
#
_symmetry.space_group_name_H-M   'P 1'
#
loop_
_entity.id
_entity.type
_entity.pdbx_description
1 polymer ?
#
loop_
_entity_poly.entity_id
_entity_poly.type
_entity_poly.pdbx_seq_one_letter_code
_entity_poly.pdbx_strand_id
1 'polypeptide(L)'
;VWRFSEGVGIATNNVAEYRGVILGMKQALKKGFRDISVQGDSNLVCMQIQGIWKLKNQNIIALGNEAKAFKDKFRTFEIRHILREFNSEADALANQAVQLRDGQVQEALITK
;
A
#
# COMPACT_ATOMS: atom_id res chain seq x y z
N VAL A 1 8.24 -14.34 -6.47
CA VAL A 1 7.65 -13.24 -5.67
C VAL A 1 7.71 -11.96 -6.50
N TRP A 2 6.60 -11.25 -6.65
CA TRP A 2 6.61 -9.92 -7.28
C TRP A 2 6.86 -8.85 -6.23
N ARG A 3 7.74 -7.91 -6.56
CA ARG A 3 8.02 -6.71 -5.76
C ARG A 3 7.66 -5.48 -6.58
N PHE A 4 6.98 -4.55 -5.93
CA PHE A 4 6.58 -3.28 -6.52
C PHE A 4 7.01 -2.15 -5.60
N SER A 5 7.54 -1.09 -6.18
CA SER A 5 7.84 0.15 -5.50
C SER A 5 7.40 1.34 -6.35
N GLU A 6 7.11 2.46 -5.70
CA GLU A 6 6.69 3.70 -6.37
C GLU A 6 7.43 4.88 -5.75
N GLY A 7 7.98 5.75 -6.60
CA GLY A 7 8.50 7.04 -6.16
C GLY A 7 7.33 7.95 -5.76
N VAL A 8 7.35 8.47 -4.54
CA VAL A 8 6.24 9.28 -4.01
C VAL A 8 6.52 10.79 -3.96
N GLY A 9 7.70 11.21 -4.42
CA GLY A 9 8.12 12.62 -4.35
C GLY A 9 8.20 13.16 -2.93
N ILE A 10 7.92 14.45 -2.75
CA ILE A 10 7.85 15.08 -1.43
C ILE A 10 6.49 14.76 -0.81
N ALA A 11 6.47 13.80 0.10
CA ALA A 11 5.27 13.31 0.76
C ALA A 11 5.49 13.06 2.25
N THR A 12 4.40 13.05 3.02
CA THR A 12 4.44 12.59 4.42
C THR A 12 4.48 11.07 4.48
N ASN A 13 4.94 10.50 5.60
CA ASN A 13 4.98 9.04 5.78
C ASN A 13 3.60 8.40 5.51
N ASN A 14 2.53 8.96 6.08
CA ASN A 14 1.17 8.45 5.87
C ASN A 14 0.75 8.43 4.39
N VAL A 15 1.16 9.43 3.60
CA VAL A 15 0.88 9.45 2.15
C VAL A 15 1.64 8.33 1.44
N ALA A 16 2.92 8.12 1.80
CA ALA A 16 3.73 7.04 1.25
C ALA A 16 3.13 5.65 1.56
N GLU A 17 2.71 5.42 2.82
CA GLU A 17 2.05 4.19 3.26
C GLU A 17 0.76 3.91 2.48
N TYR A 18 -0.10 4.93 2.31
CA TYR A 18 -1.31 4.80 1.51
C TYR A 18 -1.01 4.42 0.06
N ARG A 19 -0.06 5.11 -0.58
CA ARG A 19 0.34 4.82 -1.97
C ARG A 19 0.90 3.40 -2.10
N GLY A 20 1.72 2.95 -1.15
CA GLY A 20 2.23 1.58 -1.11
C GLY A 20 1.11 0.52 -1.06
N VAL A 21 0.13 0.68 -0.18
CA VAL A 21 -1.01 -0.24 -0.07
C VAL A 21 -1.88 -0.21 -1.34
N ILE A 22 -2.16 0.98 -1.89
CA ILE A 22 -2.93 1.15 -3.13
C ILE A 22 -2.21 0.48 -4.30
N LEU A 23 -0.89 0.68 -4.43
CA LEU A 23 -0.07 0.04 -5.45
C LEU A 23 -0.16 -1.48 -5.35
N GLY A 24 0.03 -2.04 -4.14
CA GLY A 24 -0.07 -3.48 -3.91
C GLY A 24 -1.43 -4.04 -4.35
N MET A 25 -2.53 -3.42 -3.93
CA MET A 25 -3.89 -3.81 -4.33
C MET A 25 -4.11 -3.71 -5.85
N LYS A 26 -3.67 -2.60 -6.47
CA LYS A 26 -3.80 -2.39 -7.91
C LYS A 26 -3.06 -3.46 -8.71
N GLN A 27 -1.85 -3.84 -8.29
CA GLN A 27 -1.07 -4.87 -8.95
C GLN A 27 -1.63 -6.27 -8.70
N ALA A 28 -2.15 -6.55 -7.50
CA ALA A 28 -2.83 -7.81 -7.21
C ALA A 28 -4.03 -8.02 -8.15
N LEU A 29 -4.88 -7.01 -8.33
CA LEU A 29 -6.01 -7.08 -9.27
C LEU A 29 -5.55 -7.27 -10.71
N LYS A 30 -4.52 -6.56 -11.16
CA LYS A 30 -3.95 -6.71 -12.51
C LYS A 30 -3.45 -8.13 -12.78
N LYS A 31 -2.94 -8.82 -11.75
CA LYS A 31 -2.50 -10.21 -11.84
C LYS A 31 -3.63 -11.22 -11.61
N GLY A 32 -4.88 -10.76 -11.44
CA GLY A 32 -6.06 -11.61 -11.32
C GLY A 32 -6.34 -12.12 -9.90
N PHE A 33 -5.59 -11.67 -8.88
CA PHE A 33 -5.90 -12.03 -7.50
C PHE A 33 -7.21 -11.38 -7.05
N ARG A 34 -8.08 -12.18 -6.43
CA ARG A 34 -9.39 -11.74 -5.92
C ARG A 34 -9.57 -11.93 -4.42
N ASP A 35 -8.70 -12.72 -3.80
CA ASP A 35 -8.68 -12.98 -2.36
C ASP A 35 -7.31 -12.55 -1.84
N ILE A 36 -7.28 -11.52 -1.00
CA ILE A 36 -6.02 -10.94 -0.52
C ILE A 36 -6.03 -10.68 0.98
N SER A 37 -4.83 -10.77 1.58
CA SER A 37 -4.56 -10.33 2.94
C SER A 37 -3.41 -9.33 2.92
N VAL A 38 -3.70 -8.09 3.32
CA VAL A 38 -2.76 -6.97 3.33
C VAL A 38 -2.13 -6.86 4.72
N GLN A 39 -0.82 -6.67 4.74
CA GLN A 39 -0.04 -6.45 5.95
C GLN A 39 0.72 -5.13 5.82
N GLY A 40 0.70 -4.31 6.86
CA GLY A 40 1.49 -3.08 6.94
C GLY A 40 1.78 -2.73 8.38
N ASP A 41 2.82 -1.92 8.61
CA ASP A 41 3.26 -1.46 9.94
C ASP A 41 2.70 -0.09 10.33
N SER A 42 1.94 0.56 9.44
CA SER A 42 1.17 1.76 9.79
C SER A 42 -0.21 1.40 10.35
N ASN A 43 -0.31 1.31 11.68
CA ASN A 43 -1.59 1.04 12.36
C ASN A 43 -2.68 2.05 11.98
N LEU A 44 -2.31 3.32 11.81
CA LEU A 44 -3.21 4.38 11.35
C LEU A 44 -3.86 4.03 10.00
N VAL A 45 -3.03 3.68 9.00
CA VAL A 45 -3.50 3.38 7.64
C VAL A 45 -4.35 2.11 7.64
N CYS A 46 -3.91 1.06 8.34
CA CYS A 46 -4.67 -0.19 8.47
C CYS A 46 -6.08 0.07 9.05
N MET A 47 -6.16 0.78 10.18
CA MET A 47 -7.44 1.06 10.86
C MET A 47 -8.35 1.96 10.02
N GLN A 48 -7.80 2.91 9.27
CA GLN A 48 -8.57 3.79 8.39
C GLN A 48 -9.10 3.07 7.14
N ILE A 49 -8.31 2.21 6.50
CA ILE A 49 -8.75 1.39 5.36
C ILE A 49 -9.81 0.35 5.80
N GLN A 50 -9.65 -0.20 7.00
CA GLN A 50 -10.66 -1.09 7.59
C GLN A 50 -11.97 -0.35 7.90
N GLY A 51 -11.94 0.98 8.00
CA GLY A 51 -13.10 1.82 8.31
C GLY A 51 -13.36 2.01 9.80
N ILE A 52 -12.46 1.54 10.66
CA ILE A 52 -12.55 1.66 12.12
C ILE A 52 -12.25 3.12 12.53
N TRP A 53 -11.24 3.73 11.91
CA TRP A 53 -10.84 5.11 12.20
C TRP A 53 -11.27 6.08 11.11
N LYS A 54 -11.67 7.29 11.53
CA LYS A 54 -12.11 8.35 10.61
C LYS A 54 -10.92 8.98 9.88
N LEU A 55 -11.14 9.32 8.60
CA LEU A 55 -10.24 10.13 7.79
C LEU A 55 -10.53 11.61 8.11
N LYS A 56 -9.52 12.37 8.53
CA LYS A 56 -9.69 13.79 8.93
C LYS A 56 -8.95 14.79 8.05
N ASN A 57 -7.85 14.37 7.42
CA ASN A 57 -7.01 15.24 6.58
C ASN A 57 -7.47 15.13 5.12
N GLN A 58 -7.70 16.25 4.44
CA GLN A 58 -8.20 16.27 3.05
C GLN A 58 -7.34 15.46 2.07
N ASN A 59 -6.02 15.53 2.15
CA ASN A 59 -5.13 14.76 1.28
C ASN A 59 -5.24 13.26 1.55
N ILE A 60 -5.45 12.87 2.81
CA ILE A 60 -5.64 11.48 3.22
C ILE A 60 -7.06 10.98 2.89
N ILE A 61 -8.06 11.86 2.84
CA ILE A 61 -9.43 11.49 2.44
C ILE A 61 -9.44 10.96 1.00
N ALA A 62 -8.74 11.64 0.08
CA ALA A 62 -8.65 11.18 -1.31
C ALA A 62 -8.02 9.79 -1.42
N LEU A 63 -6.86 9.58 -0.79
CA LEU A 63 -6.16 8.29 -0.78
C LEU A 63 -6.97 7.20 -0.05
N GLY A 64 -7.63 7.54 1.06
CA GLY A 64 -8.49 6.63 1.79
C GLY A 64 -9.70 6.17 0.98
N ASN A 65 -10.30 7.07 0.20
CA ASN A 65 -11.41 6.73 -0.70
C ASN A 65 -10.93 5.85 -1.87
N GLU A 66 -9.76 6.13 -2.44
CA GLU A 66 -9.16 5.29 -3.47
C GLU A 66 -8.85 3.88 -2.95
N ALA A 67 -8.25 3.77 -1.76
CA ALA A 67 -7.96 2.49 -1.13
C ALA A 67 -9.25 1.68 -0.89
N LYS A 68 -10.33 2.32 -0.43
CA LYS A 68 -11.66 1.68 -0.28
C LYS A 68 -12.21 1.21 -1.63
N ALA A 69 -12.14 2.05 -2.66
CA ALA A 69 -12.60 1.67 -4.01
C ALA A 69 -11.81 0.48 -4.59
N PHE A 70 -10.54 0.29 -4.22
CA PHE A 70 -9.78 -0.91 -4.58
C PHE A 70 -10.16 -2.12 -3.73
N LYS A 71 -10.31 -1.94 -2.41
CA LYS A 71 -10.80 -2.99 -1.49
C LYS A 71 -12.10 -3.62 -2.02
N ASP A 72 -13.05 -2.81 -2.45
CA ASP A 72 -14.38 -3.27 -2.90
C ASP A 72 -14.33 -4.07 -4.23
N LYS A 73 -13.19 -4.14 -4.92
CA LYS A 73 -12.98 -4.95 -6.13
C LYS A 73 -12.50 -6.37 -5.85
N PHE A 74 -12.12 -6.66 -4.62
CA PHE A 74 -11.73 -8.00 -4.17
C PHE A 74 -12.96 -8.77 -3.69
N ARG A 75 -12.94 -10.09 -3.89
CA ARG A 75 -13.95 -11.00 -3.35
C ARG A 75 -13.79 -11.15 -1.84
N THR A 76 -12.54 -11.34 -1.40
CA THR A 76 -12.20 -11.31 0.03
C THR A 76 -11.02 -10.37 0.25
N PHE A 77 -11.12 -9.58 1.31
CA PHE A 77 -10.13 -8.58 1.67
C PHE A 77 -9.95 -8.56 3.18
N GLU A 78 -8.71 -8.77 3.61
CA GLU A 78 -8.28 -8.56 4.97
C GLU A 78 -7.14 -7.55 4.99
N ILE A 79 -7.08 -6.71 6.03
CA ILE A 79 -5.93 -5.87 6.30
C ILE A 79 -5.61 -5.96 7.79
N ARG A 80 -4.33 -6.15 8.11
CA ARG A 80 -3.85 -6.21 9.50
C ARG A 80 -2.58 -5.41 9.69
N HIS A 81 -2.47 -4.83 10.88
CA HIS A 81 -1.24 -4.23 11.35
C HIS A 81 -0.26 -5.33 11.79
N ILE A 82 1.00 -5.19 11.40
CA ILE A 82 2.12 -6.00 11.87
C ILE A 82 3.22 -5.11 12.44
N LEU A 83 4.08 -5.62 13.32
CA LEU A 83 5.23 -4.85 13.80
C LEU A 83 6.21 -4.59 12.65
N ARG A 84 6.92 -3.46 12.70
CA ARG A 84 7.86 -3.02 11.65
C ARG A 84 8.95 -4.06 11.34
N GLU A 85 9.42 -4.79 12.34
CA GLU A 85 10.38 -5.89 12.17
C GLU A 85 9.89 -7.01 11.24
N PHE A 86 8.57 -7.19 11.13
CA PHE A 86 7.94 -8.14 10.22
C PHE A 86 7.62 -7.54 8.84
N ASN A 87 7.80 -6.22 8.65
CA ASN A 87 7.54 -5.51 7.39
C ASN A 87 8.85 -5.11 6.65
N SER A 88 9.97 -5.74 6.98
CA SER A 88 11.31 -5.35 6.51
C SER A 88 11.48 -5.36 4.99
N GLU A 89 10.84 -6.30 4.27
CA GLU A 89 10.89 -6.31 2.80
C GLU A 89 10.21 -5.09 2.17
N ALA A 90 9.05 -4.68 2.69
CA ALA A 90 8.34 -3.51 2.17
C ALA A 90 9.08 -2.21 2.51
N ASP A 91 9.62 -2.10 3.72
CA ASP A 91 10.45 -0.97 4.16
C ASP A 91 11.69 -0.81 3.27
N ALA A 92 12.39 -1.91 2.98
CA ALA A 92 13.54 -1.90 2.08
C ALA A 92 13.16 -1.42 0.66
N LEU A 93 12.02 -1.87 0.14
CA LEU A 93 11.51 -1.41 -1.16
C LEU A 93 11.15 0.08 -1.16
N ALA A 94 10.52 0.57 -0.09
CA ALA A 94 10.18 1.98 0.07
C ALA A 94 11.44 2.86 0.08
N ASN A 95 12.47 2.45 0.82
CA ASN A 95 13.76 3.16 0.88
C ASN A 95 14.46 3.20 -0.50
N GLN A 96 14.39 2.11 -1.27
CA GLN A 96 14.90 2.09 -2.65
C GLN A 96 14.09 3.02 -3.57
N ALA A 97 12.78 3.11 -3.36
CA ALA A 97 11.88 3.92 -4.17
C ALA A 97 12.12 5.43 -4.05
N VAL A 98 12.83 5.89 -3.01
CA VAL A 98 13.16 7.32 -2.81
C VAL A 98 13.93 7.91 -3.99
N GLN A 99 14.69 7.09 -4.72
CA GLN A 99 15.45 7.52 -5.90
C GLN A 99 14.61 7.58 -7.19
N LEU A 100 13.37 7.10 -7.15
CA LEU A 100 12.45 7.11 -8.30
C LEU A 100 11.77 8.48 -8.42
N ARG A 101 11.39 8.85 -9.65
CA ARG A 101 10.58 10.05 -9.88
C ARG A 101 9.18 9.86 -9.28
N ASP A 102 8.51 10.96 -8.93
CA ASP A 102 7.14 10.90 -8.44
C ASP A 102 6.22 10.19 -9.47
N GLY A 103 5.50 9.16 -9.01
CA GLY A 103 4.62 8.31 -9.82
C GLY A 103 5.33 7.23 -10.64
N GLN A 104 6.66 7.17 -10.61
CA GLN A 104 7.40 6.10 -11.28
C GLN A 104 7.25 4.81 -10.48
N VAL A 105 6.65 3.80 -11.11
CA VAL A 105 6.50 2.46 -10.56
C VAL A 105 7.59 1.54 -11.12
N GLN A 106 8.23 0.78 -10.24
CA GLN A 106 9.15 -0.29 -10.60
C GLN A 106 8.54 -1.65 -10.22
N GLU A 107 8.60 -2.61 -11.14
CA GLU A 107 8.27 -4.01 -10.91
C GLU A 107 9.55 -4.85 -10.97
N ALA A 108 9.72 -5.74 -10.00
CA ALA A 108 10.75 -6.76 -10.02
C ALA A 108 10.12 -8.13 -9.73
N LEU A 109 10.39 -9.10 -10.60
CA LEU A 109 10.04 -10.50 -10.36
C LEU A 109 11.28 -11.23 -9.83
N ILE A 110 11.22 -11.68 -8.57
CA ILE A 110 12.21 -12.61 -8.03
C ILE A 110 11.69 -14.02 -8.27
N THR A 111 12.26 -14.67 -9.28
CA THR A 111 12.21 -16.12 -9.46
C THR A 111 13.23 -16.72 -8.50
N LYS A 112 12.78 -17.52 -7.54
CA LYS A 112 13.67 -18.44 -6.84
C LYS A 112 13.96 -19.62 -7.74
#